data_AF-Q4SAJ4-F1
#
_entry.id   AF-Q4SAJ4-F1
#
_cell.length_a   1.000
_cell.length_b   1.000
_cell.length_c   1.000
_cell.angle_alpha   90.00
_cell.angle_beta   90.00
_cell.angle_gamma   90.00
#
_symmetry.space_group_name_H-M   'P 1'
#
loop_
_entity.id
_entity.type
_entity.pdbx_description
1 polymer ?
#
loop_
_entity_poly.entity_id
_entity_poly.type
_entity_poly.pdbx_seq_one_letter_code
_entity_poly.pdbx_strand_id
1 'polypeptide(L)'
;MATGKEGGASTSAGKVIKAGEEGDCGLLAKAEEQERLLQESNKELEERRQRAELLCKELVGKEQERLDIEEKYTDLREAAQGKTKKLKKVWGMLRAAESEMADLQKANRREIEDLQDNICQLGREVQLQKLIIDSFIPQEYQEMIENYVHWNEDSGEWRLKCAAYTCNNLRKRTPAPEKKLWKPFAVDLAHVCLTYPEEIQRQFLMKQDRPGTSKSGKTGQPETERRTRT
;
A
#
# COMPACT_ATOMS: atom_id res chain seq x y z
N MET A 1 -43.23 -17.53 42.50
CA MET A 1 -44.52 -18.00 41.97
C MET A 1 -44.82 -19.34 42.62
N ALA A 2 -46.03 -19.46 43.19
CA ALA A 2 -46.77 -20.69 43.52
C ALA A 2 -46.13 -21.70 44.51
N THR A 3 -46.81 -22.35 45.45
CA THR A 3 -48.13 -22.27 46.12
C THR A 3 -48.05 -23.41 47.13
N GLY A 4 -48.36 -23.19 48.41
CA GLY A 4 -48.45 -24.26 49.40
C GLY A 4 -49.45 -23.87 50.47
N LYS A 5 -50.70 -24.30 50.28
CA LYS A 5 -51.89 -23.99 51.06
C LYS A 5 -52.42 -25.32 51.59
N GLU A 6 -52.50 -25.48 52.90
CA GLU A 6 -53.26 -26.50 53.66
C GLU A 6 -52.82 -26.37 55.13
N GLY A 7 -53.63 -26.38 56.19
CA GLY A 7 -55.07 -26.27 56.39
C GLY A 7 -55.22 -26.01 57.89
N GLY A 8 -55.67 -24.82 58.27
CA GLY A 8 -55.83 -24.42 59.68
C GLY A 8 -57.20 -24.80 60.19
N ALA A 9 -57.26 -25.83 61.02
CA ALA A 9 -58.47 -26.33 61.67
C ALA A 9 -58.83 -25.52 62.93
N SER A 10 -60.15 -25.33 63.08
CA SER A 10 -60.94 -25.31 64.32
C SER A 10 -60.52 -24.38 65.47
N THR A 11 -61.28 -23.29 65.58
CA THR A 11 -62.12 -22.91 66.72
C THR A 11 -61.61 -23.19 68.14
N SER A 12 -61.38 -22.07 68.82
CA SER A 12 -61.34 -21.88 70.25
C SER A 12 -62.50 -22.54 71.02
N ALA A 13 -62.16 -23.33 72.03
CA ALA A 13 -63.02 -23.55 73.18
C ALA A 13 -62.15 -23.41 74.43
N GLY A 14 -62.32 -22.27 75.11
CA GLY A 14 -61.70 -22.03 76.39
C GLY A 14 -62.23 -23.01 77.44
N LYS A 15 -61.32 -23.61 78.19
CA LYS A 15 -61.61 -24.21 79.49
C LYS A 15 -60.49 -23.82 80.45
N VAL A 16 -60.74 -22.74 81.17
CA VAL A 16 -60.02 -22.40 82.40
C VAL A 16 -60.52 -23.34 83.51
N ILE A 17 -59.70 -23.48 84.55
CA ILE A 17 -59.91 -24.14 85.85
C ILE A 17 -59.25 -25.52 85.93
N LYS A 18 -58.04 -25.61 86.50
CA LYS A 18 -57.82 -25.70 87.95
C LYS A 18 -56.31 -25.62 88.25
N ALA A 19 -55.90 -24.61 89.01
CA ALA A 19 -54.62 -24.58 89.70
C ALA A 19 -54.67 -25.62 90.82
N GLY A 20 -53.66 -26.49 90.87
CA GLY A 20 -53.42 -27.46 91.92
C GLY A 20 -51.91 -27.64 92.04
N GLU A 21 -51.40 -27.33 93.23
CA GLU A 21 -49.99 -27.20 93.59
C GLU A 21 -49.25 -28.55 93.54
N GLU A 22 -48.89 -29.02 92.34
CA GLU A 22 -47.88 -30.08 92.10
C GLU A 22 -47.04 -29.77 90.83
N GLY A 23 -47.08 -28.51 90.36
CA GLY A 23 -46.43 -28.08 89.12
C GLY A 23 -44.99 -27.60 89.26
N ASP A 24 -44.54 -27.22 90.46
CA ASP A 24 -43.32 -26.42 90.62
C ASP A 24 -42.03 -27.23 90.39
N CYS A 25 -41.95 -28.45 90.94
CA CYS A 25 -40.80 -29.34 90.73
C CYS A 25 -40.71 -29.90 89.29
N GLY A 26 -41.86 -30.07 88.61
CA GLY A 26 -41.90 -30.59 87.23
C GLY A 26 -41.69 -29.51 86.17
N LEU A 27 -41.95 -28.24 86.48
CA LEU A 27 -41.69 -27.11 85.59
C LEU A 27 -40.20 -26.74 85.57
N LEU A 28 -39.53 -26.79 86.74
CA LEU A 28 -38.09 -26.55 86.83
C LEU A 28 -37.29 -27.59 86.05
N ALA A 29 -37.59 -28.88 86.23
CA ALA A 29 -36.91 -29.97 85.50
C ALA A 29 -37.14 -29.89 83.98
N LYS A 30 -38.35 -29.51 83.54
CA LYS A 30 -38.64 -29.27 82.10
C LYS A 30 -37.90 -28.05 81.54
N ALA A 31 -37.70 -27.01 82.36
CA ALA A 31 -36.92 -25.83 81.97
C ALA A 31 -35.43 -26.18 81.84
N GLU A 32 -34.87 -26.97 82.75
CA GLU A 32 -33.49 -27.47 82.69
C GLU A 32 -33.25 -28.37 81.46
N GLU A 33 -34.18 -29.26 81.14
CA GLU A 33 -34.10 -30.08 79.92
C GLU A 33 -34.19 -29.24 78.64
N GLN A 34 -35.05 -28.22 78.62
CA GLN A 34 -35.13 -27.27 77.50
C GLN A 34 -33.84 -26.46 77.35
N GLU A 35 -33.26 -26.01 78.45
CA GLU A 35 -31.98 -25.30 78.45
C GLU A 35 -30.86 -26.19 77.90
N ARG A 36 -30.81 -27.47 78.29
CA ARG A 36 -29.81 -28.42 77.78
C ARG A 36 -29.96 -28.64 76.27
N LEU A 37 -31.18 -28.82 75.76
CA LEU A 37 -31.44 -28.95 74.33
C LEU A 37 -31.08 -27.68 73.54
N LEU A 38 -31.33 -26.49 74.12
CA LEU A 38 -30.91 -25.21 73.52
C LEU A 38 -29.39 -25.08 73.50
N GLN A 39 -28.67 -25.53 74.54
CA GLN A 39 -27.21 -25.53 74.57
C GLN A 39 -26.61 -26.50 73.53
N GLU A 40 -27.14 -27.71 73.42
CA GLU A 40 -26.73 -28.70 72.41
C GLU A 40 -27.00 -28.17 70.99
N SER A 41 -28.18 -27.58 70.75
CA SER A 41 -28.55 -26.96 69.47
C SER A 41 -27.66 -25.77 69.13
N ASN A 42 -27.39 -24.88 70.09
CA ASN A 42 -26.48 -23.75 69.90
C ASN A 42 -25.07 -24.20 69.56
N LYS A 43 -24.56 -25.26 70.22
CA LYS A 43 -23.25 -25.83 69.93
C LYS A 43 -23.19 -26.40 68.50
N GLU A 44 -24.21 -27.14 68.07
CA GLU A 44 -24.29 -27.65 66.70
C GLU A 44 -24.36 -26.51 65.67
N LEU A 45 -25.11 -25.45 65.96
CA LEU A 45 -25.24 -24.27 65.11
C LEU A 45 -23.90 -23.55 64.97
N GLU A 46 -23.13 -23.42 66.05
CA GLU A 46 -21.80 -22.83 66.05
C GLU A 46 -20.79 -23.67 65.26
N GLU A 47 -20.81 -24.99 65.39
CA GLU A 47 -19.98 -25.89 64.57
C GLU A 47 -20.32 -25.79 63.08
N ARG A 48 -21.61 -25.68 62.74
CA ARG A 48 -22.05 -25.46 61.35
C ARG A 48 -21.60 -24.10 60.82
N ARG A 49 -21.64 -23.04 61.63
CA ARG A 49 -21.12 -21.72 61.28
C ARG A 49 -19.62 -21.77 61.00
N GLN A 50 -18.84 -22.39 61.89
CA GLN A 50 -17.39 -22.52 61.71
C GLN A 50 -17.03 -23.32 60.44
N ARG A 51 -17.73 -24.42 60.17
CA ARG A 51 -17.54 -25.20 58.93
C ARG A 51 -17.89 -24.37 57.69
N ALA A 52 -19.00 -23.62 57.74
CA ALA A 52 -19.41 -22.75 56.64
C ALA A 52 -18.39 -21.61 56.39
N GLU A 53 -17.84 -21.02 57.46
CA GLU A 53 -16.81 -19.99 57.36
C GLU A 53 -15.50 -20.53 56.77
N LEU A 54 -15.07 -21.73 57.16
CA LEU A 54 -13.88 -22.38 56.58
C LEU A 54 -14.06 -22.64 55.09
N LEU A 55 -15.20 -23.22 54.69
CA LEU A 55 -15.54 -23.45 53.29
C LEU A 55 -15.62 -22.14 52.51
N CYS A 56 -16.18 -21.08 53.11
CA CYS A 56 -16.24 -19.75 52.49
C CYS A 56 -14.84 -19.17 52.26
N LYS A 57 -13.93 -19.27 53.24
CA LYS A 57 -12.53 -18.83 53.11
C LYS A 57 -11.79 -19.59 52.01
N GLU A 58 -11.97 -20.91 51.94
CA GLU A 58 -11.37 -21.73 50.87
C GLU A 58 -11.92 -21.36 49.48
N LEU A 59 -13.23 -21.09 49.37
CA LEU A 59 -13.84 -20.66 48.12
C LEU A 59 -13.31 -19.29 47.68
N VAL A 60 -13.19 -18.33 48.60
CA VAL A 60 -12.61 -17.02 48.29
C VAL A 60 -11.14 -17.14 47.87
N GLY A 61 -10.36 -17.98 48.54
CA GLY A 61 -8.96 -18.23 48.17
C GLY A 61 -8.83 -18.80 46.75
N LYS A 62 -9.64 -19.81 46.43
CA LYS A 62 -9.69 -20.38 45.08
C LYS A 62 -10.16 -19.36 44.04
N GLU A 63 -11.15 -18.55 44.35
CA GLU A 63 -11.63 -17.50 43.43
C GLU A 63 -10.54 -16.45 43.18
N GLN A 64 -9.79 -16.06 44.21
CA GLN A 64 -8.65 -15.15 44.05
C GLN A 64 -7.55 -15.74 43.16
N GLU A 65 -7.18 -17.00 43.38
CA GLU A 65 -6.20 -17.70 42.52
C GLU A 65 -6.67 -17.78 41.07
N ARG A 66 -7.98 -17.99 40.86
CA ARG A 66 -8.57 -17.99 39.51
C ARG A 66 -8.48 -16.61 38.87
N LEU A 67 -8.81 -15.54 39.59
CA LEU A 67 -8.70 -14.18 39.10
C LEU A 67 -7.24 -13.82 38.75
N ASP A 68 -6.28 -14.18 39.60
CA ASP A 68 -4.85 -13.94 39.35
C ASP A 68 -4.35 -14.66 38.09
N ILE A 69 -4.85 -15.88 37.83
CA ILE A 69 -4.53 -16.63 36.60
C ILE A 69 -5.18 -16.00 35.38
N GLU A 70 -6.44 -15.58 35.50
CA GLU A 70 -7.18 -14.91 34.42
C GLU A 70 -6.49 -13.60 34.02
N GLU A 71 -6.06 -12.78 34.99
CA GLU A 71 -5.33 -11.53 34.75
C GLU A 71 -4.00 -11.79 34.01
N LYS A 72 -3.19 -12.73 34.53
CA LYS A 72 -1.92 -13.12 33.88
C LYS A 72 -2.14 -13.61 32.46
N TYR A 73 -3.22 -14.37 32.23
CA TYR A 73 -3.56 -14.87 30.91
C TYR A 73 -3.99 -13.74 29.97
N THR A 74 -4.77 -12.77 30.45
CA THR A 74 -5.14 -11.58 29.67
C THR A 74 -3.91 -10.76 29.29
N ASP A 75 -2.98 -10.52 30.21
CA ASP A 75 -1.73 -9.79 29.95
C ASP A 75 -0.87 -10.48 28.89
N LEU A 76 -0.68 -11.80 29.03
CA LEU A 76 0.04 -12.63 28.07
C LEU A 76 -0.61 -12.58 26.67
N ARG A 77 -1.94 -12.68 26.62
CA ARG A 77 -2.71 -12.62 25.38
C ARG A 77 -2.58 -11.25 24.71
N GLU A 78 -2.68 -10.17 25.46
CA GLU A 78 -2.51 -8.81 24.93
C GLU A 78 -1.10 -8.57 24.42
N ALA A 79 -0.08 -9.03 25.16
CA ALA A 79 1.31 -8.95 24.71
C ALA A 79 1.54 -9.74 23.41
N ALA A 80 0.99 -10.95 23.29
CA ALA A 80 1.08 -11.76 22.07
C ALA A 80 0.37 -11.10 20.88
N GLN A 81 -0.83 -10.54 21.10
CA GLN A 81 -1.54 -9.78 20.08
C GLN A 81 -0.78 -8.51 19.66
N GLY A 82 -0.21 -7.79 20.62
CA GLY A 82 0.62 -6.60 20.37
C GLY A 82 1.84 -6.93 19.51
N LYS A 83 2.56 -8.01 19.83
CA LYS A 83 3.68 -8.51 19.01
C LYS A 83 3.22 -8.91 17.61
N THR A 84 2.09 -9.61 17.50
CA THR A 84 1.53 -10.02 16.19
C THR A 84 1.14 -8.82 15.32
N LYS A 85 0.53 -7.78 15.89
CA LYS A 85 0.19 -6.54 15.17
C LYS A 85 1.45 -5.83 14.66
N LYS A 86 2.48 -5.72 15.49
CA LYS A 86 3.78 -5.14 15.09
C LYS A 86 4.41 -5.94 13.96
N LEU A 87 4.42 -7.27 14.07
CA LEU A 87 4.95 -8.15 13.03
C LEU A 87 4.20 -7.97 11.70
N LYS A 88 2.87 -7.97 11.71
CA LYS A 88 2.05 -7.72 10.51
C LYS A 88 2.38 -6.37 9.86
N LYS A 89 2.57 -5.32 10.67
CA LYS A 89 2.94 -3.99 10.17
C LYS A 89 4.32 -4.02 9.48
N VAL A 90 5.33 -4.56 10.15
CA VAL A 90 6.69 -4.65 9.60
C VAL A 90 6.73 -5.54 8.36
N TRP A 91 5.99 -6.65 8.36
CA TRP A 91 5.87 -7.52 7.20
C TRP A 91 5.22 -6.79 6.01
N GLY A 92 4.17 -6.00 6.25
CA GLY A 92 3.58 -5.16 5.21
C GLY A 92 4.57 -4.14 4.64
N MET A 93 5.35 -3.47 5.51
CA MET A 93 6.41 -2.55 5.08
C MET A 93 7.50 -3.27 4.26
N LEU A 94 7.90 -4.47 4.67
CA LEU A 94 8.86 -5.29 3.94
C LEU A 94 8.34 -5.64 2.55
N ARG A 95 7.09 -6.13 2.45
CA ARG A 95 6.46 -6.47 1.16
C ARG A 95 6.33 -5.25 0.24
N ALA A 96 6.00 -4.08 0.80
CA ALA A 96 5.94 -2.84 0.05
C ALA A 96 7.33 -2.46 -0.50
N ALA A 97 8.36 -2.51 0.34
CA ALA A 97 9.74 -2.23 -0.09
C ALA A 97 10.27 -3.24 -1.11
N GLU A 98 9.95 -4.53 -0.95
CA GLU A 98 10.27 -5.58 -1.93
C GLU A 98 9.61 -5.29 -3.30
N SER A 99 8.33 -4.87 -3.29
CA SER A 99 7.62 -4.48 -4.52
C SER A 99 8.24 -3.26 -5.17
N GLU A 100 8.52 -2.21 -4.39
CA GLU A 100 9.15 -0.98 -4.89
C GLU A 100 10.53 -1.27 -5.49
N MET A 101 11.34 -2.10 -4.85
CA MET A 101 12.63 -2.53 -5.38
C MET A 101 12.48 -3.27 -6.71
N ALA A 102 11.49 -4.16 -6.84
CA ALA A 102 11.23 -4.88 -8.08
C ALA A 102 10.79 -3.93 -9.22
N ASP A 103 9.95 -2.95 -8.91
CA ASP A 103 9.49 -1.93 -9.87
C ASP A 103 10.66 -1.04 -10.33
N LEU A 104 11.51 -0.59 -9.41
CA LEU A 104 12.71 0.18 -9.72
C LEU A 104 13.71 -0.61 -10.59
N GLN A 105 13.96 -1.89 -10.24
CA GLN A 105 14.83 -2.75 -11.05
C GLN A 105 14.30 -2.94 -12.47
N LYS A 106 12.98 -3.07 -12.63
CA LYS A 106 12.34 -3.19 -13.94
C LYS A 106 12.43 -1.89 -14.74
N ALA A 107 12.21 -0.74 -14.11
CA ALA A 107 12.35 0.56 -14.75
C ALA A 107 13.79 0.82 -15.20
N ASN A 108 14.76 0.57 -14.33
CA ASN A 108 16.18 0.72 -14.65
C ASN A 108 16.63 -0.22 -15.76
N ARG A 109 16.16 -1.48 -15.78
CA ARG A 109 16.44 -2.41 -16.88
C ARG A 109 15.92 -1.88 -18.22
N ARG A 110 14.70 -1.34 -18.27
CA ARG A 110 14.15 -0.73 -19.48
C ARG A 110 14.97 0.47 -19.93
N GLU A 111 15.35 1.35 -19.00
CA GLU A 111 16.21 2.50 -19.31
C GLU A 111 17.58 2.06 -19.87
N ILE A 112 18.17 1.00 -19.32
CA ILE A 112 19.41 0.42 -19.86
C ILE A 112 19.18 -0.14 -21.28
N GLU A 113 18.11 -0.88 -21.51
CA GLU A 113 17.75 -1.40 -22.83
C GLU A 113 17.56 -0.25 -23.84
N ASP A 114 16.83 0.80 -23.48
CA ASP A 114 16.61 1.99 -24.31
C ASP A 114 17.93 2.72 -24.62
N LEU A 115 18.82 2.88 -23.63
CA LEU A 115 20.13 3.48 -23.83
C LEU A 115 21.03 2.62 -24.74
N GLN A 116 20.98 1.30 -24.60
CA GLN A 116 21.72 0.38 -25.45
C GLN A 116 21.23 0.44 -26.90
N ASP A 117 19.92 0.48 -27.12
CA ASP A 117 19.31 0.63 -28.44
C ASP A 117 19.74 1.96 -29.10
N ASN A 118 19.75 3.05 -28.33
CA ASN A 118 20.25 4.35 -28.77
C ASN A 118 21.73 4.31 -29.17
N ILE A 119 22.59 3.67 -28.35
CA ILE A 119 24.01 3.50 -28.67
C ILE A 119 24.17 2.71 -29.97
N CYS A 120 23.40 1.63 -30.14
CA CYS A 120 23.44 0.82 -31.36
C CYS A 120 22.98 1.62 -32.59
N GLN A 121 21.94 2.45 -32.44
CA GLN A 121 21.46 3.33 -33.52
C GLN A 121 22.51 4.37 -33.90
N LEU A 122 23.08 5.07 -32.92
CA LEU A 122 24.14 6.05 -33.14
C LEU A 122 25.39 5.41 -33.77
N GLY A 123 25.74 4.19 -33.35
CA GLY A 123 26.82 3.42 -33.97
C GLY A 123 26.59 3.17 -35.46
N ARG A 124 25.37 2.79 -35.85
CA ARG A 124 25.00 2.61 -37.27
C ARG A 124 25.02 3.93 -38.03
N GLU A 125 24.52 5.01 -37.43
CA GLU A 125 24.52 6.36 -38.03
C GLU A 125 25.95 6.84 -38.31
N VAL A 126 26.86 6.69 -37.35
CA VAL A 126 28.28 7.05 -37.52
C VAL A 126 28.94 6.21 -38.61
N GLN A 127 28.68 4.89 -38.64
CA GLN A 127 29.20 4.01 -39.69
C GLN A 127 28.69 4.42 -41.08
N LEU A 128 27.41 4.77 -41.19
CA LEU A 128 26.81 5.26 -42.43
C LEU A 128 27.45 6.58 -42.88
N GLN A 129 27.59 7.55 -41.98
CA GLN A 129 28.21 8.83 -42.28
C GLN A 129 29.67 8.66 -42.71
N LYS A 130 30.41 7.77 -42.04
CA LYS A 130 31.78 7.43 -42.44
C LYS A 130 31.84 6.81 -43.84
N LEU A 131 30.96 5.87 -44.16
CA LEU A 131 30.89 5.26 -45.50
C LEU A 131 30.58 6.31 -46.59
N ILE A 132 29.68 7.25 -46.30
CA ILE A 132 29.39 8.38 -47.19
C ILE A 132 30.66 9.24 -47.36
N ILE A 133 31.37 9.59 -46.29
CA ILE A 133 32.62 10.35 -46.39
C ILE A 133 33.64 9.60 -47.25
N ASP A 134 33.90 8.33 -46.94
CA ASP A 134 34.90 7.49 -47.62
C ASP A 134 34.58 7.30 -49.12
N SER A 135 33.29 7.33 -49.50
CA SER A 135 32.86 7.16 -50.90
C SER A 135 32.96 8.44 -51.75
N PHE A 136 32.81 9.62 -51.15
CA PHE A 136 32.70 10.89 -51.87
C PHE A 136 33.90 11.82 -51.68
N ILE A 137 34.72 11.62 -50.65
CA ILE A 137 35.85 12.50 -50.31
C ILE A 137 37.14 11.69 -50.32
N PRO A 138 38.12 12.02 -51.18
CA PRO A 138 39.44 11.40 -51.13
C PRO A 138 40.15 11.66 -49.79
N GLN A 139 40.91 10.67 -49.34
CA GLN A 139 41.53 10.65 -48.01
C GLN A 139 42.45 11.86 -47.73
N GLU A 140 43.16 12.35 -48.75
CA GLU A 140 44.03 13.54 -48.66
C GLU A 140 43.26 14.80 -48.24
N TYR A 141 42.05 15.00 -48.78
CA TYR A 141 41.21 16.14 -48.44
C TYR A 141 40.55 15.97 -47.07
N GLN A 142 40.27 14.74 -46.66
CA GLN A 142 39.73 14.44 -45.34
C GLN A 142 40.74 14.79 -44.23
N GLU A 143 41.99 14.35 -44.35
CA GLU A 143 43.07 14.71 -43.42
C GLU A 143 43.30 16.23 -43.37
N MET A 144 43.22 16.90 -44.52
CA MET A 144 43.29 18.35 -44.57
C MET A 144 42.15 18.97 -43.74
N ILE A 145 40.89 18.56 -43.95
CA ILE A 145 39.74 19.11 -43.23
C ILE A 145 39.86 18.85 -41.72
N GLU A 146 40.24 17.65 -41.31
CA GLU A 146 40.40 17.27 -39.89
C GLU A 146 41.43 18.15 -39.17
N ASN A 147 42.54 18.53 -39.82
CA ASN A 147 43.55 19.41 -39.24
C ASN A 147 43.09 20.87 -39.05
N TYR A 148 42.15 21.34 -39.89
CA TYR A 148 41.66 22.72 -39.87
C TYR A 148 40.31 22.88 -39.15
N VAL A 149 39.65 21.79 -38.74
CA VAL A 149 38.43 21.81 -37.95
C VAL A 149 38.74 21.86 -36.46
N HIS A 150 37.94 22.59 -35.69
CA HIS A 150 37.97 22.57 -34.23
C HIS A 150 36.55 22.58 -33.68
N TRP A 151 36.36 21.92 -32.54
CA TRP A 151 35.10 21.95 -31.81
C TRP A 151 35.00 23.26 -31.02
N ASN A 152 33.85 23.93 -31.10
CA ASN A 152 33.55 25.08 -30.26
C ASN A 152 32.57 24.65 -29.17
N GLU A 153 33.03 24.61 -27.91
CA GLU A 153 32.23 24.20 -26.76
C GLU A 153 31.08 25.17 -26.44
N ASP A 154 31.26 26.47 -26.69
CA ASP A 154 30.25 27.49 -26.37
C ASP A 154 29.05 27.45 -27.32
N SER A 155 29.28 27.17 -28.61
CA SER A 155 28.20 27.03 -29.60
C SER A 155 27.75 25.58 -29.82
N GLY A 156 28.54 24.58 -29.38
CA GLY A 156 28.26 23.17 -29.63
C GLY A 156 28.31 22.79 -31.12
N GLU A 157 29.19 23.43 -31.88
CA GLU A 157 29.28 23.26 -33.34
C GLU A 157 30.75 23.09 -33.78
N TRP A 158 30.96 22.26 -34.81
CA TRP A 158 32.26 22.16 -35.50
C TRP A 158 32.50 23.42 -36.34
N ARG A 159 33.64 24.10 -36.13
CA ARG A 159 34.05 25.27 -36.92
C ARG A 159 35.33 25.00 -37.70
N LEU A 160 35.31 25.35 -38.98
CA LEU A 160 36.49 25.32 -39.84
C LEU A 160 37.31 26.60 -39.69
N LYS A 161 38.62 26.48 -39.49
CA LYS A 161 39.54 27.63 -39.48
C LYS A 161 39.46 28.38 -40.81
N CYS A 162 39.44 29.71 -40.73
CA CYS A 162 39.36 30.57 -41.92
C CYS A 162 38.15 30.30 -42.84
N ALA A 163 37.05 29.73 -42.31
CA ALA A 163 35.84 29.45 -43.08
C ALA A 163 35.30 30.67 -43.86
N ALA A 164 35.46 31.87 -43.32
CA ALA A 164 35.06 33.13 -43.97
C ALA A 164 35.73 33.37 -45.33
N TYR A 165 36.89 32.75 -45.58
CA TYR A 165 37.67 32.90 -46.81
C TYR A 165 37.44 31.76 -47.81
N THR A 166 36.61 30.76 -47.48
CA THR A 166 36.24 29.72 -48.45
C THR A 166 35.18 30.24 -49.41
N CYS A 167 35.24 29.78 -50.66
CA CYS A 167 34.36 30.24 -51.75
C CYS A 167 32.86 30.05 -51.43
N ASN A 168 32.52 29.07 -50.59
CA ASN A 168 31.15 28.81 -50.12
C ASN A 168 30.59 29.93 -49.22
N ASN A 169 31.42 30.63 -48.43
CA ASN A 169 30.99 31.75 -47.59
C ASN A 169 31.09 33.11 -48.31
N LEU A 170 31.95 33.22 -49.33
CA LEU A 170 32.10 34.43 -50.16
C LEU A 170 30.97 34.58 -51.19
N ARG A 171 30.30 33.48 -51.57
CA ARG A 171 29.00 33.51 -52.25
C ARG A 171 27.93 33.99 -51.28
N LYS A 172 27.94 35.29 -50.96
CA LYS A 172 26.76 35.96 -50.40
C LYS A 172 25.56 35.52 -51.22
N ARG A 173 24.55 34.99 -50.54
CA ARG A 173 23.24 34.60 -51.06
C ARG A 173 22.83 35.52 -52.21
N THR A 174 22.95 35.04 -53.45
CA THR A 174 22.09 35.57 -54.52
C THR A 174 20.66 35.37 -54.00
N PRO A 175 19.80 36.40 -53.93
CA PRO A 175 18.41 36.18 -53.58
C PRO A 175 17.89 35.08 -54.51
N ALA A 176 17.42 33.98 -53.92
CA ALA A 176 16.94 32.84 -54.67
C ALA A 176 15.96 33.35 -55.73
N PRO A 177 16.10 33.00 -57.02
CA PRO A 177 15.03 33.23 -57.96
C PRO A 177 13.80 32.51 -57.40
N GLU A 178 12.70 33.25 -57.31
CA GLU A 178 11.40 32.82 -56.83
C GLU A 178 11.11 31.38 -57.26
N LYS A 179 10.57 30.57 -56.34
CA LYS A 179 10.32 29.13 -56.52
C LYS A 179 9.54 28.86 -57.81
N LYS A 180 10.24 28.70 -58.93
CA LYS A 180 9.70 27.96 -60.07
C LYS A 180 9.61 26.54 -59.57
N LEU A 181 8.37 26.10 -59.37
CA LEU A 181 7.97 24.75 -59.06
C LEU A 181 8.78 23.81 -59.96
N TRP A 182 9.87 23.24 -59.41
CA TRP A 182 10.62 22.20 -60.11
C TRP A 182 9.64 21.06 -60.30
N LYS A 183 9.22 20.81 -61.54
CA LYS A 183 8.57 19.56 -61.88
C LYS A 183 9.64 18.48 -61.71
N PRO A 184 9.52 17.56 -60.75
CA PRO A 184 10.45 16.45 -60.67
C PRO A 184 10.37 15.72 -62.02
N PHE A 185 11.51 15.52 -62.65
CA PHE A 185 11.60 14.59 -63.76
C PHE A 185 11.13 13.26 -63.19
N ALA A 186 9.91 12.85 -63.54
CA ALA A 186 9.33 11.61 -63.05
C ALA A 186 10.10 10.46 -63.71
N VAL A 187 11.18 10.03 -63.06
CA VAL A 187 11.76 8.73 -63.35
C VAL A 187 10.74 7.73 -62.82
N ASP A 188 10.11 7.00 -63.73
CA ASP A 188 9.11 5.99 -63.39
C ASP A 188 9.78 4.80 -62.68
N LEU A 189 9.85 4.90 -61.35
CA LEU A 189 10.38 3.86 -60.47
C LEU A 189 9.36 2.76 -60.17
N ALA A 190 8.15 2.81 -60.77
CA ALA A 190 7.10 1.83 -60.49
C ALA A 190 7.57 0.40 -60.79
N HIS A 191 8.38 0.20 -61.83
CA HIS A 191 8.92 -1.10 -62.18
C HIS A 191 9.82 -1.70 -61.09
N VAL A 192 10.56 -0.87 -60.34
CA VAL A 192 11.43 -1.30 -59.23
C VAL A 192 10.60 -1.57 -57.98
N CYS A 193 9.48 -0.87 -57.78
CA CYS A 193 8.57 -1.15 -56.67
C CYS A 193 7.78 -2.46 -56.86
N LEU A 194 7.56 -2.89 -58.11
CA LEU A 194 6.82 -4.11 -58.46
C LEU A 194 7.61 -5.41 -58.22
N THR A 195 8.92 -5.34 -57.98
CA THR A 195 9.75 -6.52 -57.70
C THR A 195 9.81 -6.90 -56.22
N TYR A 196 9.26 -6.07 -55.33
CA TYR A 196 9.16 -6.39 -53.91
C TYR A 196 7.98 -7.33 -53.63
N PRO A 197 8.12 -8.30 -52.71
CA PRO A 197 7.03 -9.17 -52.28
C PRO A 197 5.79 -8.35 -51.87
N GLU A 198 4.60 -8.77 -52.30
CA GLU A 198 3.31 -8.04 -52.14
C GLU A 198 3.02 -7.57 -50.70
N GLU A 199 3.57 -8.26 -49.71
CA GLU A 199 3.41 -7.94 -48.29
C GLU A 199 3.99 -6.57 -47.91
N ILE A 200 5.11 -6.18 -48.54
CA ILE A 200 5.77 -4.88 -48.30
C ILE A 200 5.01 -3.76 -49.03
N GLN A 201 4.44 -4.05 -50.21
CA GLN A 201 3.63 -3.10 -50.98
C GLN A 201 2.35 -2.71 -50.23
N ARG A 202 1.67 -3.68 -49.60
CA ARG A 202 0.46 -3.41 -48.80
C ARG A 202 0.73 -2.54 -47.58
N GLN A 203 1.85 -2.75 -46.89
CA GLN A 203 2.24 -1.89 -45.75
C GLN A 203 2.51 -0.44 -46.17
N PHE A 204 3.02 -0.21 -47.38
CA PHE A 204 3.29 1.13 -47.88
C PHE A 204 2.00 1.88 -48.25
N LEU A 205 1.04 1.23 -48.92
CA LEU A 205 -0.27 1.83 -49.21
C LEU A 205 -1.06 2.15 -47.94
N MET A 206 -1.07 1.25 -46.95
CA MET A 206 -1.82 1.43 -45.71
C MET A 206 -1.28 2.57 -44.81
N LYS A 207 -0.04 3.03 -45.04
CA LYS A 207 0.54 4.17 -44.32
C LYS A 207 0.13 5.53 -44.89
N GLN A 208 -0.44 5.58 -46.09
CA GLN A 208 -0.91 6.85 -46.70
C GLN A 208 -2.30 7.26 -46.22
N ASP A 209 -3.13 6.33 -45.72
CA ASP A 209 -4.50 6.61 -45.26
C ASP A 209 -4.62 6.83 -43.74
N ARG A 210 -3.73 7.64 -43.15
CA ARG A 210 -4.01 8.24 -41.83
C ARG A 210 -4.66 9.62 -42.03
N PRO A 211 -5.95 9.80 -41.67
CA PRO A 211 -6.58 11.12 -41.74
C PRO A 211 -5.89 12.08 -40.77
N GLY A 212 -5.40 13.20 -41.33
CA GLY A 212 -4.69 14.23 -40.58
C GLY A 212 -5.58 14.87 -39.51
N THR A 213 -5.08 14.96 -38.28
CA THR A 213 -5.71 15.71 -37.19
C THR A 213 -5.71 17.19 -37.55
N SER A 214 -6.90 17.76 -37.71
CA SER A 214 -7.13 19.17 -37.98
C SER A 214 -6.69 20.04 -36.80
N LYS A 215 -5.95 21.11 -37.11
CA LYS A 215 -5.62 22.19 -36.17
C LYS A 215 -6.88 22.98 -35.84
N SER A 216 -7.33 22.96 -34.58
CA SER A 216 -8.27 23.94 -34.03
C SER A 216 -7.50 25.04 -33.30
N GLY A 217 -7.90 26.29 -33.55
CA GLY A 217 -7.25 27.48 -33.04
C GLY A 217 -7.63 27.84 -31.59
N LYS A 218 -6.73 28.62 -30.98
CA LYS A 218 -6.91 29.62 -29.93
C LYS A 218 -8.25 29.61 -29.17
N THR A 219 -8.20 29.34 -27.87
CA THR A 219 -9.02 30.01 -26.83
C THR A 219 -8.40 29.80 -25.43
N GLY A 220 -8.34 30.87 -24.63
CA GLY A 220 -8.45 30.81 -23.17
C GLY A 220 -7.20 30.45 -22.35
N GLN A 221 -6.43 31.48 -21.98
CA GLN A 221 -5.53 31.45 -20.82
C GLN A 221 -6.40 31.55 -19.54
N PRO A 222 -6.31 30.63 -18.56
CA PRO A 222 -7.07 30.78 -17.32
C PRO A 222 -6.33 31.71 -16.34
N GLU A 223 -7.06 32.74 -15.94
CA GLU A 223 -6.72 33.74 -14.94
C GLU A 223 -6.63 33.10 -13.55
N THR A 224 -5.54 33.36 -12.84
CA THR A 224 -5.30 32.85 -11.47
C THR A 224 -5.99 33.76 -10.48
N GLU A 225 -7.16 33.36 -9.99
CA GLU A 225 -7.82 34.03 -8.86
C GLU A 225 -7.01 33.83 -7.57
N ARG A 226 -6.48 34.93 -7.07
CA ARG A 226 -5.98 35.08 -5.70
C ARG A 226 -7.15 35.07 -4.74
N ARG A 227 -7.32 33.99 -3.98
CA ARG A 227 -8.24 33.95 -2.85
C ARG A 227 -7.62 34.65 -1.64
N THR A 228 -8.16 35.81 -1.31
CA THR A 228 -7.89 36.57 -0.08
C THR A 228 -8.31 35.79 1.16
N ARG A 229 -7.46 35.82 2.19
CA ARG A 229 -7.77 35.45 3.57
C ARG A 229 -8.65 36.54 4.20
N THR A 230 -9.77 36.14 4.77
CA THR A 230 -10.45 36.77 5.92
C THR A 230 -11.09 35.65 6.72
#